data_AF-A0A524QUD8-F1
#
_entry.id   AF-A0A524QUD8-F1
#
_cell.length_a   1.000
_cell.length_b   1.000
_cell.length_c   1.000
_cell.angle_alpha   90.00
_cell.angle_beta   90.00
_cell.angle_gamma   90.00
#
_symmetry.space_group_name_H-M   'P 1'
#
loop_
_entity.id
_entity.type
_entity.pdbx_description
1 polymer ?
#
loop_
_entity_poly.entity_id
_entity_poly.type
_entity_poly.pdbx_seq_one_letter_code
_entity_poly.pdbx_strand_id
1 'polypeptide(L)'
;MTGIRTGLVEHLPDIFGLFRELSRTQSGLESLETLLRYLVCASDDVDTDDLHRILEENLPGKGDELMPTIAEQWLQQGLQQGLQQGRQQGRHEGETAVLVRLAERKFGPMSKAYRQRIDDADADTLLRWSERILWAQSLDEVFAE
;
A
#
# COMPACT_ATOMS: atom_id res chain seq x y z
N MET A 1 -18.08 2.70 3.60
CA MET A 1 -18.33 3.34 2.30
C MET A 1 -17.70 2.47 1.22
N THR A 2 -18.34 1.35 0.89
CA THR A 2 -17.71 0.23 0.17
C THR A 2 -18.69 -0.26 -0.89
N GLY A 3 -18.77 0.43 -2.02
CA GLY A 3 -19.74 0.11 -3.08
C GLY A 3 -19.28 0.39 -4.50
N ILE A 4 -18.09 0.95 -4.72
CA ILE A 4 -17.60 1.32 -6.07
C ILE A 4 -16.51 0.34 -6.57
N ARG A 5 -15.91 -0.48 -5.70
CA ARG A 5 -14.69 -1.24 -6.03
C ARG A 5 -14.90 -2.51 -6.90
N THR A 6 -16.05 -3.16 -6.86
CA THR A 6 -16.21 -4.48 -7.51
C THR A 6 -16.79 -4.43 -8.94
N GLY A 7 -17.42 -3.31 -9.35
CA GLY A 7 -18.07 -3.20 -10.67
C GLY A 7 -17.17 -2.62 -11.78
N LEU A 8 -15.96 -2.18 -11.46
CA LEU A 8 -15.13 -1.44 -12.42
C LEU A 8 -14.67 -2.32 -13.59
N VAL A 9 -14.25 -3.55 -13.28
CA VAL A 9 -13.81 -4.55 -14.29
C VAL A 9 -14.94 -4.91 -15.24
N GLU A 10 -16.17 -5.02 -14.73
CA GLU A 10 -17.36 -5.34 -15.51
C GLU A 10 -17.69 -4.27 -16.56
N HIS A 11 -17.30 -3.01 -16.31
CA HIS A 11 -17.52 -1.88 -17.21
C HIS A 11 -16.33 -1.54 -18.11
N LEU A 12 -15.17 -2.19 -17.94
CA LEU A 12 -14.00 -1.95 -18.79
C LEU A 12 -14.27 -2.22 -20.28
N PRO A 13 -14.98 -3.29 -20.68
CA PRO A 13 -15.31 -3.52 -22.08
C PRO A 13 -16.12 -2.36 -22.70
N ASP A 14 -17.12 -1.85 -21.97
CA ASP A 14 -17.96 -0.74 -22.41
C ASP A 14 -17.14 0.55 -22.56
N ILE A 15 -16.29 0.86 -21.57
CA ILE A 15 -15.40 2.03 -21.58
C ILE A 15 -14.41 1.94 -22.75
N PHE A 16 -13.74 0.80 -22.94
CA PHE A 16 -12.80 0.63 -24.05
C PHE A 16 -13.52 0.65 -25.41
N GLY A 17 -14.76 0.16 -25.46
CA GLY A 17 -15.64 0.31 -26.62
C GLY A 17 -15.85 1.77 -27.02
N LEU A 18 -16.09 2.66 -26.04
CA LEU A 18 -16.21 4.11 -26.29
C LEU A 18 -14.89 4.73 -26.78
N PHE A 19 -13.75 4.20 -26.33
CA PHE A 19 -12.42 4.67 -26.75
C PHE A 19 -11.99 4.15 -28.13
N ARG A 20 -12.71 3.20 -28.74
CA ARG A 20 -12.32 2.58 -30.02
C ARG A 20 -12.20 3.57 -31.18
N GLU A 21 -13.08 4.57 -31.24
CA GLU A 21 -13.01 5.61 -32.28
C GLU A 21 -11.98 6.68 -31.95
N LEU A 22 -11.83 7.01 -30.66
CA LEU A 22 -10.92 8.05 -30.18
C LEU A 22 -9.45 7.61 -30.22
N SER A 23 -9.16 6.32 -30.01
CA SER A 23 -7.80 5.75 -30.02
C SER A 23 -7.09 5.85 -31.38
N ARG A 24 -7.82 6.21 -32.45
CA ARG A 24 -7.26 6.53 -33.77
C ARG A 24 -6.59 7.91 -33.81
N THR A 25 -6.85 8.74 -32.81
CA THR A 25 -6.24 10.07 -32.65
C THR A 25 -5.20 10.02 -31.53
N GLN A 26 -4.17 10.87 -31.63
CA GLN A 26 -3.14 10.96 -30.60
C GLN A 26 -3.73 11.38 -29.23
N SER A 27 -4.68 12.34 -29.23
CA SER A 27 -5.35 12.79 -28.00
C SER A 27 -6.24 11.72 -27.35
N GLY A 28 -6.90 10.88 -28.16
CA GLY A 28 -7.69 9.76 -27.62
C GLY A 28 -6.83 8.64 -27.05
N LEU A 29 -5.64 8.43 -27.60
CA LEU A 29 -4.67 7.46 -27.09
C LEU A 29 -4.03 7.93 -25.77
N GLU A 30 -3.67 9.22 -25.66
CA GLU A 30 -3.22 9.84 -24.39
C GLU A 30 -4.31 9.80 -23.30
N SER A 31 -5.57 9.97 -23.70
CA SER A 31 -6.72 9.89 -22.79
C SER A 31 -6.95 8.45 -22.31
N LEU A 32 -6.78 7.46 -23.19
CA LEU A 32 -6.84 6.05 -22.85
C LEU A 32 -5.70 5.65 -21.91
N GLU A 33 -4.46 6.10 -22.18
CA GLU A 33 -3.31 5.90 -21.30
C GLU A 33 -3.57 6.49 -19.91
N THR A 34 -4.12 7.70 -19.84
CA THR A 34 -4.49 8.35 -18.57
C THR A 34 -5.53 7.54 -17.80
N LEU A 35 -6.53 6.98 -18.49
CA LEU A 35 -7.54 6.13 -17.89
C LEU A 35 -6.94 4.81 -17.37
N LEU A 36 -6.13 4.13 -18.18
CA LEU A 36 -5.43 2.90 -17.78
C LEU A 36 -4.54 3.13 -16.56
N ARG A 37 -3.80 4.24 -16.54
CA ARG A 37 -3.01 4.67 -15.38
C ARG A 37 -3.88 4.87 -14.14
N TYR A 38 -5.04 5.51 -14.29
CA TYR A 38 -5.96 5.70 -13.16
C TYR A 38 -6.53 4.39 -12.64
N LEU A 39 -6.91 3.48 -13.53
CA LEU A 39 -7.40 2.15 -13.18
C LEU A 39 -6.37 1.38 -12.36
N VAL A 40 -5.13 1.28 -12.86
CA VAL A 40 -4.02 0.61 -12.15
C VAL A 40 -3.77 1.23 -10.76
N CYS A 41 -3.83 2.55 -10.65
CA CYS A 41 -3.65 3.23 -9.36
C CYS A 41 -4.82 3.04 -8.38
N ALA A 42 -6.04 2.81 -8.88
CA ALA A 42 -7.26 2.87 -8.08
C ALA A 42 -7.81 1.49 -7.69
N SER A 43 -7.45 0.44 -8.44
CA SER A 43 -7.95 -0.93 -8.24
C SER A 43 -6.84 -1.91 -7.89
N ASP A 44 -6.93 -2.47 -6.67
CA ASP A 44 -6.11 -3.62 -6.25
C ASP A 44 -6.60 -4.95 -6.87
N ASP A 45 -7.77 -4.93 -7.53
CA ASP A 45 -8.51 -6.12 -7.99
C ASP A 45 -8.40 -6.38 -9.51
N VAL A 46 -7.66 -5.55 -10.26
CA VAL A 46 -7.48 -5.75 -11.70
C VAL A 46 -6.24 -6.61 -11.92
N ASP A 47 -6.43 -7.80 -12.48
CA ASP A 47 -5.33 -8.66 -12.93
C ASP A 47 -4.76 -8.13 -14.26
N THR A 48 -3.44 -8.14 -14.40
CA THR A 48 -2.73 -7.72 -15.62
C THR A 48 -3.11 -8.54 -16.85
N ASP A 49 -3.33 -9.85 -16.69
CA ASP A 49 -3.70 -10.74 -17.77
C ASP A 49 -5.15 -10.49 -18.22
N ASP A 50 -6.04 -10.20 -17.26
CA ASP A 50 -7.42 -9.84 -17.57
C ASP A 50 -7.49 -8.47 -18.28
N LEU A 51 -6.72 -7.49 -17.83
CA LEU A 51 -6.65 -6.19 -18.48
C LEU A 51 -6.11 -6.32 -19.91
N HIS A 52 -5.05 -7.11 -20.10
CA HIS A 52 -4.46 -7.35 -21.41
C HIS A 52 -5.47 -8.01 -22.36
N ARG A 53 -6.17 -9.04 -21.89
CA ARG A 53 -7.24 -9.71 -22.64
C ARG A 53 -8.35 -8.75 -23.05
N ILE A 54 -8.87 -7.96 -22.11
CA ILE A 54 -9.96 -7.01 -22.37
C ILE A 54 -9.51 -5.91 -23.35
N LEU A 55 -8.26 -5.44 -23.24
CA LEU A 55 -7.67 -4.50 -24.18
C LEU A 55 -7.58 -5.08 -25.58
N GLU A 56 -7.09 -6.31 -25.73
CA GLU A 56 -6.92 -6.92 -27.06
C GLU A 56 -8.28 -7.24 -27.72
N GLU A 57 -9.28 -7.66 -26.93
CA GLU A 57 -10.64 -7.92 -27.41
C GLU A 57 -11.35 -6.64 -27.90
N ASN A 58 -11.08 -5.49 -27.29
CA ASN A 58 -11.83 -4.25 -27.57
C ASN A 58 -11.06 -3.22 -28.42
N LEU A 59 -9.73 -3.27 -28.36
CA LEU A 59 -8.79 -2.34 -28.97
C LEU A 59 -7.58 -3.12 -29.55
N PRO A 60 -7.80 -3.97 -30.58
CA PRO A 60 -6.78 -4.88 -31.09
C PRO A 60 -5.51 -4.15 -31.55
N GLY A 61 -4.35 -4.65 -31.12
CA GLY A 61 -3.03 -4.09 -31.44
C GLY A 61 -2.65 -2.82 -30.66
N LYS A 62 -3.55 -2.26 -29.85
CA LYS A 62 -3.21 -1.16 -28.92
C LYS A 62 -2.71 -1.66 -27.57
N GLY A 63 -3.00 -2.91 -27.21
CA GLY A 63 -2.41 -3.57 -26.05
C GLY A 63 -0.88 -3.60 -26.15
N ASP A 64 -0.33 -4.08 -27.27
CA ASP A 64 1.12 -4.17 -27.48
C ASP A 64 1.85 -2.83 -27.40
N GLU A 65 1.17 -1.73 -27.75
CA GLU A 65 1.73 -0.37 -27.72
C GLU A 65 1.77 0.21 -26.29
N LEU A 66 0.72 -0.04 -25.50
CA LEU A 66 0.51 0.59 -24.19
C LEU A 66 1.00 -0.26 -23.02
N MET A 67 0.92 -1.59 -23.14
CA MET A 67 1.19 -2.52 -22.05
C MET A 67 2.62 -2.43 -21.50
N PRO A 68 3.69 -2.25 -22.30
CA PRO A 68 5.04 -2.13 -21.75
C PRO A 68 5.16 -0.96 -20.76
N THR A 69 4.63 0.21 -21.12
CA THR A 69 4.69 1.41 -20.27
C THR A 69 3.83 1.27 -19.02
N ILE A 70 2.62 0.71 -19.17
CA ILE A 70 1.71 0.48 -18.04
C ILE A 70 2.28 -0.57 -17.06
N ALA A 71 2.84 -1.67 -17.57
CA ALA A 71 3.44 -2.72 -16.76
C ALA A 71 4.66 -2.22 -15.97
N GLU A 72 5.52 -1.42 -16.61
CA GLU A 72 6.70 -0.84 -15.96
C GLU A 72 6.30 0.12 -14.83
N GLN A 73 5.28 0.96 -15.06
CA GLN A 73 4.73 1.83 -14.01
C GLN A 73 4.13 1.04 -12.84
N TRP A 74 3.39 -0.03 -13.14
CA TRP A 74 2.78 -0.88 -12.12
C TRP A 74 3.85 -1.52 -11.23
N LEU A 75 4.90 -2.08 -11.84
CA LEU A 75 6.02 -2.65 -11.10
C LEU A 75 6.71 -1.62 -10.20
N GLN A 76 6.95 -0.41 -10.72
CA GLN A 76 7.53 0.69 -9.94
C GLN A 76 6.65 1.09 -8.75
N GLN A 77 5.33 1.16 -8.93
CA GLN A 77 4.41 1.48 -7.85
C GLN A 77 4.36 0.38 -6.80
N GLY A 78 4.26 -0.89 -7.20
CA GLY A 78 4.29 -2.03 -6.30
C GLY A 78 5.59 -2.07 -5.48
N LEU A 79 6.73 -1.78 -6.13
CA LEU A 79 8.01 -1.66 -5.44
C LEU A 79 8.02 -0.50 -4.43
N GLN A 80 7.51 0.68 -4.81
CA GLN A 80 7.43 1.83 -3.89
C GLN A 80 6.54 1.54 -2.69
N GLN A 81 5.36 0.97 -2.90
CA GLN A 81 4.43 0.60 -1.83
C GLN A 81 5.07 -0.46 -0.92
N GLY A 82 5.67 -1.51 -1.48
CA GLY A 82 6.36 -2.54 -0.71
C GLY A 82 7.54 -1.99 0.11
N LEU A 83 8.33 -1.07 -0.47
CA LEU A 83 9.40 -0.38 0.25
C LEU A 83 8.87 0.51 1.39
N GLN A 84 7.75 1.19 1.17
CA GLN A 84 7.13 2.03 2.20
C GLN A 84 6.58 1.19 3.35
N GLN A 85 5.83 0.13 3.05
CA GLN A 85 5.31 -0.82 4.03
C GLN A 85 6.44 -1.49 4.80
N GLY A 86 7.47 -2.00 4.10
CA GLY A 86 8.62 -2.63 4.72
C GLY A 86 9.42 -1.68 5.63
N ARG A 87 9.56 -0.40 5.25
CA ARG A 87 10.17 0.62 6.11
C ARG A 87 9.34 0.92 7.35
N GLN A 88 8.01 0.98 7.22
CA GLN A 88 7.12 1.25 8.35
C GLN A 88 7.14 0.07 9.32
N GLN A 89 7.00 -1.16 8.82
CA GLN A 89 7.07 -2.37 9.61
C GLN A 89 8.44 -2.51 10.30
N GLY A 90 9.54 -2.36 9.56
CA GLY A 90 10.88 -2.46 10.13
C GLY A 90 11.18 -1.38 11.18
N ARG A 91 10.61 -0.18 11.04
CA ARG A 91 10.69 0.87 12.07
C ARG A 91 9.93 0.45 13.34
N HIS A 92 8.68 0.01 13.20
CA HIS A 92 7.85 -0.42 14.33
C HIS A 92 8.47 -1.60 15.09
N GLU A 93 8.93 -2.63 14.37
CA GLU A 93 9.63 -3.78 14.95
C GLU A 93 10.92 -3.34 15.68
N GLY A 94 11.66 -2.40 15.10
CA GLY A 94 12.88 -1.84 15.69
C GLY A 94 12.61 -1.03 16.97
N GLU A 95 11.63 -0.14 16.95
CA GLU A 95 11.20 0.66 18.11
C GLU A 95 10.73 -0.24 19.26
N THR A 96 9.87 -1.22 18.94
CA THR A 96 9.40 -2.24 19.87
C THR A 96 10.55 -3.02 20.51
N ALA A 97 11.48 -3.55 19.69
CA ALA A 97 12.62 -4.31 20.18
C ALA A 97 13.52 -3.48 21.11
N VAL A 98 13.77 -2.21 20.77
CA VAL A 98 14.57 -1.31 21.59
C VAL A 98 13.87 -1.00 22.92
N LEU A 99 12.58 -0.64 22.88
CA LEU A 99 11.82 -0.32 24.09
C LEU A 99 11.75 -1.51 25.04
N VAL A 100 11.45 -2.71 24.53
CA VAL A 100 11.46 -3.96 25.33
C VAL A 100 12.82 -4.17 25.98
N ARG A 101 13.90 -4.05 25.22
CA ARG A 101 15.26 -4.27 25.73
C ARG A 101 15.66 -3.25 26.80
N LEU A 102 15.30 -1.99 26.62
CA LEU A 102 15.56 -0.94 27.62
C LEU A 102 14.73 -1.18 28.89
N ALA A 103 13.46 -1.54 28.74
CA ALA A 103 12.55 -1.79 29.86
C ALA A 103 13.02 -2.98 30.68
N GLU A 104 13.37 -4.09 30.03
CA GLU A 104 13.90 -5.27 30.71
C GLU A 104 15.24 -5.03 31.39
N ARG A 105 16.08 -4.18 30.80
CA ARG A 105 17.36 -3.81 31.39
C ARG A 105 17.21 -2.93 32.63
N LYS A 106 16.22 -2.04 32.66
CA LYS A 106 15.99 -1.10 33.78
C LYS A 106 15.17 -1.72 34.90
N PHE A 107 14.12 -2.46 34.57
CA PHE A 107 13.11 -2.94 35.52
C PHE A 107 13.10 -4.46 35.71
N GLY A 108 13.90 -5.21 34.94
CA GLY A 108 13.89 -6.66 34.92
C GLY A 108 12.83 -7.24 33.98
N PRO A 109 12.67 -8.57 33.95
CA PRO A 109 11.81 -9.27 33.00
C PRO A 109 10.37 -8.73 33.01
N MET A 110 9.83 -8.43 31.84
CA MET A 110 8.46 -7.94 31.72
C MET A 110 7.45 -9.08 31.57
N SER A 111 6.25 -8.88 32.09
CA SER A 111 5.13 -9.79 31.88
C SER A 111 4.69 -9.80 30.40
N LYS A 112 4.01 -10.88 29.99
CA LYS A 112 3.44 -10.99 28.64
C LYS A 112 2.45 -9.87 28.32
N ALA A 113 1.75 -9.33 29.33
CA ALA A 113 0.79 -8.25 29.16
C ALA A 113 1.46 -6.95 28.69
N TYR A 114 2.61 -6.58 29.25
CA TYR A 114 3.35 -5.39 28.79
C TYR A 114 3.90 -5.59 27.38
N ARG A 115 4.41 -6.79 27.05
CA ARG A 115 4.88 -7.07 25.68
C ARG A 115 3.77 -6.90 24.65
N GLN A 116 2.59 -7.45 24.93
CA GLN A 116 1.44 -7.29 24.04
C GLN A 116 1.04 -5.82 23.86
N ARG A 117 1.03 -5.02 24.95
CA ARG A 117 0.77 -3.57 24.85
C ARG A 117 1.79 -2.83 23.98
N ILE A 118 3.04 -3.27 23.95
CA ILE A 118 4.08 -2.70 23.08
C ILE A 118 3.84 -3.10 21.63
N ASP A 119 3.61 -4.39 21.37
CA ASP A 119 3.39 -4.92 20.02
C ASP A 119 2.17 -4.25 19.34
N ASP A 120 1.12 -3.96 20.11
CA ASP A 120 -0.11 -3.35 19.60
C ASP A 120 -0.07 -1.81 19.54
N ALA A 121 1.00 -1.17 20.03
CA ALA A 121 1.10 0.29 20.07
C ALA A 121 1.53 0.88 18.72
N ASP A 122 1.02 2.08 18.41
CA ASP A 122 1.51 2.87 17.28
C ASP A 122 2.88 3.50 17.56
N ALA A 123 3.53 3.98 16.49
CA ALA A 123 4.88 4.55 16.56
C ALA A 123 4.96 5.77 17.52
N ASP A 124 3.93 6.61 17.55
CA ASP A 124 3.91 7.79 18.42
C ASP A 124 3.83 7.39 19.90
N THR A 125 3.09 6.34 20.20
CA THR A 125 2.98 5.77 21.55
C THR A 125 4.27 5.09 21.97
N LEU A 126 4.89 4.31 21.08
CA LEU A 126 6.21 3.70 21.32
C LEU A 126 7.29 4.75 21.59
N LEU A 127 7.28 5.86 20.84
CA LEU A 127 8.22 6.96 21.03
C LEU A 127 8.02 7.64 22.40
N ARG A 128 6.78 7.97 22.78
CA ARG A 128 6.48 8.55 24.09
C ARG A 128 6.93 7.65 25.24
N TRP A 129 6.69 6.35 25.15
CA TRP A 129 7.15 5.39 26.15
C TRP A 129 8.69 5.30 26.18
N SER A 130 9.35 5.36 25.02
CA SER A 130 10.80 5.39 24.90
C SER A 130 11.43 6.65 25.49
N GLU A 131 10.74 7.79 25.49
CA GLU A 131 11.20 8.99 26.20
C GLU A 131 10.98 8.86 27.71
N ARG A 132 9.79 8.40 28.14
CA ARG A 132 9.44 8.24 29.56
C ARG A 132 10.36 7.26 30.29
N ILE A 133 10.84 6.22 29.61
CA ILE A 133 11.73 5.22 30.21
C ILE A 133 13.01 5.81 30.80
N LEU A 134 13.46 6.97 30.31
CA LEU A 134 14.69 7.60 30.76
C LEU A 134 14.57 8.05 32.24
N TRP A 135 13.39 8.45 32.68
CA TRP A 135 13.13 9.02 34.02
C TRP A 135 12.19 8.18 34.89
N ALA A 136 11.34 7.35 34.29
CA ALA A 136 10.37 6.53 35.01
C ALA A 136 11.02 5.57 36.02
N GLN A 137 10.39 5.38 37.17
CA GLN A 137 10.86 4.49 38.25
C GLN A 137 10.18 3.11 38.21
N SER A 138 9.17 2.93 37.36
CA SER A 138 8.46 1.66 37.17
C SER A 138 7.93 1.50 35.74
N LEU A 139 7.56 0.27 35.36
CA LEU A 139 6.88 0.01 34.08
C LEU A 139 5.52 0.73 34.02
N ASP A 140 4.81 0.83 35.14
CA ASP A 140 3.52 1.53 35.19
C ASP A 140 3.64 3.02 34.86
N GLU A 141 4.73 3.67 35.29
CA GLU A 141 5.01 5.06 34.92
C GLU A 141 5.37 5.23 33.43
N VAL A 142 6.03 4.24 32.84
CA VAL A 142 6.35 4.26 31.39
C VAL A 142 5.05 4.17 30.58
N PHE A 143 4.21 3.19 30.90
CA PHE A 143 3.02 2.83 30.14
C PHE A 143 1.72 3.50 30.63
N ALA A 144 1.83 4.51 31.49
CA ALA A 144 0.71 5.40 31.81
C ALA A 144 0.20 6.09 30.53
N GLU A 145 -1.05 6.53 30.50
CA GLU A 145 -1.58 7.32 29.37
C GLU A 145 -1.07 8.77 29.43
#